data_AF-A0A932G8S0-F1
#
_entry.id   AF-A0A932G8S0-F1
#
_cell.length_a   1.000
_cell.length_b   1.000
_cell.length_c   1.000
_cell.angle_alpha   90.00
_cell.angle_beta   90.00
_cell.angle_gamma   90.00
#
_symmetry.space_group_name_H-M   'P 1'
#
loop_
_entity.id
_entity.type
_entity.pdbx_description
1 polymer ?
#
loop_
_entity_poly.entity_id
_entity_poly.type
_entity_poly.pdbx_seq_one_letter_code
_entity_poly.pdbx_strand_id
1 'polypeptide(L)'
;MPPANLSEPGWSVRQGQAVWRPRQDAPELAGELLVAAHPDGRSFVQFTKTPLPFVTAQTTATNWQIHFAPRNRTLRGHGRPPARFLWLHLARCLSGAPPPRGWSGGHRAGNAWRFENASTGEALEGYLTP
;
A
#
# COMPACT_ATOMS: atom_id res chain seq x y z
N MET A 1 -11.36 -5.53 12.06
CA MET A 1 -11.30 -6.57 11.01
C MET A 1 -10.24 -7.58 11.42
N PRO A 2 -10.46 -8.90 11.25
CA PRO A 2 -9.42 -9.87 11.58
C PRO A 2 -8.17 -9.64 10.71
N PRO A 3 -6.96 -9.87 11.25
CA PRO A 3 -5.74 -9.85 10.45
C PRO A 3 -5.83 -10.79 9.24
N ALA A 4 -5.24 -10.41 8.11
CA ALA A 4 -5.16 -11.27 6.95
C ALA A 4 -4.31 -12.50 7.25
N ASN A 5 -4.85 -13.69 6.98
CA ASN A 5 -4.09 -14.93 7.01
C ASN A 5 -3.46 -15.18 5.63
N LEU A 6 -2.21 -14.77 5.47
CA LEU A 6 -1.50 -14.86 4.19
C LEU A 6 -1.06 -16.30 3.84
N SER A 7 -1.22 -17.25 4.76
CA SER A 7 -0.97 -18.67 4.53
C SER A 7 -2.16 -19.40 3.87
N GLU A 8 -3.31 -18.73 3.73
CA GLU A 8 -4.44 -19.28 2.98
C GLU A 8 -4.09 -19.46 1.49
N PRO A 9 -4.66 -20.47 0.80
CA PRO A 9 -4.48 -20.59 -0.64
C PRO A 9 -4.98 -19.36 -1.40
N GLY A 10 -4.31 -19.03 -2.51
CA GLY A 10 -4.73 -17.99 -3.45
C GLY A 10 -4.07 -16.62 -3.27
N TRP A 11 -3.29 -16.41 -2.21
CA TRP A 11 -2.50 -15.18 -2.07
C TRP A 11 -1.32 -15.16 -3.04
N SER A 12 -1.18 -14.08 -3.79
CA SER A 12 0.07 -13.69 -4.42
C SER A 12 0.79 -12.71 -3.49
N VAL A 13 1.87 -13.17 -2.86
CA VAL A 13 2.67 -12.39 -1.91
C VAL A 13 3.97 -11.98 -2.61
N ARG A 14 4.27 -10.68 -2.60
CA ARG A 14 5.49 -10.09 -3.13
C ARG A 14 6.14 -9.21 -2.07
N GLN A 15 7.46 -9.19 -2.06
CA GLN A 15 8.25 -8.38 -1.14
C GLN A 15 9.19 -7.46 -1.90
N GLY A 16 9.74 -6.45 -1.25
CA GLY A 16 10.69 -5.54 -1.87
C GLY A 16 10.99 -4.35 -0.97
N GLN A 17 11.37 -3.24 -1.59
CA GLN A 17 11.72 -2.00 -0.91
C GLN A 17 10.88 -0.86 -1.46
N ALA A 18 10.57 0.11 -0.59
CA ALA A 18 9.88 1.32 -0.97
C ALA A 18 10.44 2.54 -0.25
N VAL A 19 10.29 3.69 -0.89
CA VAL A 19 10.53 5.02 -0.35
C VAL A 19 9.20 5.76 -0.32
N TRP A 20 8.79 6.17 0.87
CA TRP A 20 7.56 6.93 1.09
C TRP A 20 7.86 8.37 1.50
N ARG A 21 7.34 9.31 0.74
CA ARG A 21 7.28 10.72 1.09
C ARG A 21 5.82 11.06 1.47
N PRO A 22 5.49 11.32 2.74
CA PRO A 22 4.09 11.44 3.17
C PRO A 22 3.42 12.77 2.78
N ARG A 23 4.21 13.80 2.45
CA ARG A 23 3.77 15.11 1.91
C ARG A 23 4.97 15.85 1.33
N GLN A 24 4.74 16.92 0.58
CA GLN A 24 5.76 17.70 -0.13
C GLN A 24 7.04 17.98 0.68
N ASP A 25 6.90 18.49 1.92
CA ASP A 25 8.04 18.93 2.74
C ASP A 25 8.45 17.93 3.84
N ALA A 26 7.93 16.70 3.78
CA ALA A 26 8.32 15.68 4.75
C ALA A 26 9.53 14.87 4.26
N PRO A 27 10.39 14.40 5.18
CA PRO A 27 11.50 13.54 4.82
C PRO A 27 11.01 12.23 4.19
N GLU A 28 11.81 11.71 3.28
CA GLU A 28 11.59 10.40 2.68
C GLU A 28 11.89 9.29 3.68
N LEU A 29 11.03 8.28 3.68
CA LEU A 29 11.13 7.11 4.52
C LEU A 29 11.40 5.90 3.65
N ALA A 30 12.65 5.42 3.64
CA ALA A 30 13.00 4.14 3.06
C ALA A 30 12.67 2.99 4.02
N GLY A 31 12.19 1.87 3.47
CA GLY A 31 11.83 0.68 4.21
C GLY A 31 11.46 -0.51 3.32
N GLU A 32 11.12 -1.61 3.96
CA GLU A 32 10.66 -2.84 3.32
C GLU A 32 9.16 -2.75 3.01
N LEU A 33 8.75 -3.40 1.93
CA LEU A 33 7.36 -3.47 1.51
C LEU A 33 6.95 -4.92 1.29
N LEU A 34 5.87 -5.34 1.96
CA LEU A 34 5.15 -6.57 1.68
C LEU A 34 3.81 -6.21 1.04
N VAL A 35 3.51 -6.82 -0.11
CA VAL A 35 2.23 -6.68 -0.82
C VAL A 35 1.65 -8.06 -1.07
N ALA A 36 0.45 -8.30 -0.57
CA ALA A 36 -0.32 -9.49 -0.85
C ALA A 36 -1.64 -9.13 -1.53
N ALA A 37 -1.96 -9.83 -2.61
CA ALA A 37 -3.21 -9.70 -3.34
C ALA A 37 -3.87 -11.07 -3.46
N HIS A 38 -5.19 -11.11 -3.32
CA HIS A 38 -5.98 -12.32 -3.51
C HIS A 38 -7.02 -12.11 -4.64
N PRO A 39 -7.30 -13.12 -5.48
CA PRO A 39 -8.22 -13.00 -6.62
C PRO A 39 -9.65 -12.52 -6.27
N ASP A 40 -10.11 -12.77 -5.05
CA ASP A 40 -11.43 -12.33 -4.56
C ASP A 40 -11.49 -10.83 -4.16
N GLY A 41 -10.41 -10.07 -4.39
CA GLY A 41 -10.33 -8.65 -4.08
C GLY A 41 -9.82 -8.33 -2.67
N ARG A 42 -9.48 -9.34 -1.85
CA ARG A 42 -8.73 -9.10 -0.61
C ARG A 42 -7.31 -8.61 -0.93
N SER A 43 -6.81 -7.71 -0.09
CA SER A 43 -5.42 -7.26 -0.18
C SER A 43 -4.84 -6.95 1.19
N PHE A 44 -3.54 -7.09 1.31
CA PHE A 44 -2.76 -6.71 2.48
C PHE A 44 -1.48 -6.04 2.03
N VAL A 45 -1.13 -4.93 2.67
CA VAL A 45 0.08 -4.17 2.40
C VAL A 45 0.71 -3.79 3.74
N GLN A 46 2.00 -4.02 3.88
CA GLN A 46 2.75 -3.59 5.04
C GLN A 46 4.04 -2.89 4.60
N PHE A 47 4.23 -1.68 5.08
CA PHE A 47 5.47 -0.93 4.95
C PHE A 47 6.18 -0.91 6.31
N THR A 48 7.41 -1.41 6.35
CA THR A 48 8.22 -1.58 7.56
C THR A 48 9.43 -0.67 7.47
N LYS A 49 9.62 0.19 8.46
CA LYS A 49 10.90 0.89 8.67
C LYS A 49 11.59 0.17 9.83
N THR A 50 12.54 -0.70 9.50
CA THR A 50 13.13 -1.68 10.41
C THR A 50 13.51 -1.05 11.75
N PRO A 51 13.12 -1.66 12.89
CA PRO A 51 12.50 -2.99 13.04
C PRO A 51 10.96 -3.01 13.12
N LEU A 52 10.26 -1.87 12.97
CA LEU A 52 8.83 -1.79 13.27
C LEU A 52 7.97 -1.53 12.03
N PRO A 53 6.75 -2.13 11.95
CA PRO A 53 5.75 -1.74 10.97
C PRO A 53 5.48 -0.24 11.09
N PHE A 54 5.37 0.43 9.95
CA PHE A 54 5.09 1.87 9.89
C PHE A 54 3.66 2.11 9.38
N VAL A 55 3.27 1.38 8.34
CA VAL A 55 1.90 1.36 7.80
C VAL A 55 1.47 -0.08 7.56
N THR A 56 0.27 -0.42 8.00
CA THR A 56 -0.40 -1.69 7.65
C THR A 56 -1.77 -1.36 7.05
N ALA A 57 -2.06 -1.85 5.86
CA ALA A 57 -3.30 -1.62 5.15
C ALA A 57 -3.90 -2.95 4.69
N GLN A 58 -5.20 -3.12 4.87
CA GLN A 58 -5.91 -4.33 4.50
C GLN A 58 -7.27 -3.99 3.90
N THR A 59 -7.66 -4.69 2.85
CA THR A 59 -8.99 -4.63 2.24
C THR A 59 -9.61 -6.01 2.13
N THR A 60 -10.93 -6.06 2.24
CA THR A 60 -11.76 -7.21 1.85
C THR A 60 -12.80 -6.76 0.85
N ALA A 61 -13.70 -7.66 0.44
CA ALA A 61 -14.82 -7.33 -0.42
C ALA A 61 -15.73 -6.23 0.17
N THR A 62 -15.82 -6.12 1.49
CA THR A 62 -16.80 -5.25 2.17
C THR A 62 -16.21 -4.28 3.18
N ASN A 63 -14.93 -4.43 3.54
CA ASN A 63 -14.29 -3.67 4.60
C ASN A 63 -12.88 -3.22 4.21
N TRP A 64 -12.40 -2.17 4.87
CA TRP A 64 -11.02 -1.74 4.78
C TRP A 64 -10.52 -1.26 6.14
N GLN A 65 -9.21 -1.36 6.35
CA GLN A 65 -8.52 -0.86 7.53
C GLN A 65 -7.12 -0.39 7.15
N ILE A 66 -6.69 0.72 7.72
CA ILE A 66 -5.30 1.20 7.65
C ILE A 66 -4.85 1.62 9.05
N HIS A 67 -3.66 1.19 9.43
CA HIS A 67 -3.02 1.49 10.70
C HIS A 67 -1.69 2.20 10.46
N PHE A 68 -1.49 3.31 11.17
CA PHE A 68 -0.25 4.08 11.20
C PHE A 68 0.38 3.92 12.59
N ALA A 69 1.38 3.05 12.70
CA ALA A 69 1.97 2.68 13.98
C ALA A 69 2.62 3.86 14.75
N PRO A 70 3.35 4.80 14.12
CA PRO A 70 3.99 5.91 14.83
C PRO A 70 3.02 6.84 15.55
N ARG A 71 1.74 6.83 15.15
CA ARG A 71 0.67 7.63 15.77
C ARG A 71 -0.34 6.77 16.52
N ASN A 72 -0.11 5.47 16.60
CA ASN A 72 -1.06 4.47 17.07
C ASN A 72 -2.48 4.72 16.53
N ARG A 73 -2.59 5.06 15.24
CA ARG A 73 -3.85 5.53 14.64
C ARG A 73 -4.36 4.51 13.65
N THR A 74 -5.57 4.02 13.90
CA THR A 74 -6.28 3.11 12.99
C THR A 74 -7.51 3.81 12.40
N LEU A 75 -7.67 3.71 11.08
CA LEU A 75 -8.86 4.11 10.36
C LEU A 75 -9.47 2.86 9.73
N ARG A 76 -10.80 2.77 9.74
CA ARG A 76 -11.55 1.64 9.18
C ARG A 76 -12.86 2.11 8.59
N GLY A 77 -13.41 1.32 7.69
CA GLY A 77 -14.73 1.57 7.13
C GLY A 77 -15.22 0.41 6.27
N HIS A 78 -16.46 0.58 5.80
CA HIS A 78 -17.12 -0.36 4.90
C HIS A 78 -17.02 0.11 3.45
N GLY A 79 -17.23 -0.83 2.52
CA GLY A 79 -17.28 -0.56 1.08
C GLY A 79 -15.92 -0.17 0.48
N ARG A 80 -15.94 0.75 -0.49
CA ARG A 80 -14.75 1.15 -1.23
C ARG A 80 -13.81 1.98 -0.33
N PRO A 81 -12.50 1.67 -0.29
CA PRO A 81 -11.55 2.47 0.48
C PRO A 81 -11.43 3.91 -0.07
N PRO A 82 -11.16 4.90 0.80
CA PRO A 82 -10.99 6.29 0.37
C PRO A 82 -9.78 6.47 -0.55
N ALA A 83 -9.99 7.14 -1.69
CA ALA A 83 -8.96 7.40 -2.71
C ALA A 83 -7.70 8.12 -2.18
N ARG A 84 -7.83 8.87 -1.08
CA ARG A 84 -6.70 9.57 -0.44
C ARG A 84 -5.64 8.64 0.16
N PHE A 85 -5.94 7.36 0.39
CA PHE A 85 -5.00 6.41 1.00
C PHE A 85 -4.47 5.42 -0.02
N LEU A 86 -3.41 5.76 -0.76
CA LEU A 86 -2.82 4.88 -1.77
C LEU A 86 -2.51 3.47 -1.23
N TRP A 87 -2.09 3.35 0.03
CA TRP A 87 -1.81 2.06 0.69
C TRP A 87 -2.95 1.03 0.56
N LEU A 88 -4.22 1.46 0.58
CA LEU A 88 -5.40 0.59 0.41
C LEU A 88 -5.68 0.18 -1.05
N HIS A 89 -4.96 0.82 -1.99
CA HIS A 89 -5.06 0.60 -3.43
C HIS A 89 -3.75 0.07 -4.01
N LEU A 90 -2.67 -0.03 -3.24
CA LEU A 90 -1.35 -0.33 -3.79
C LEU A 90 -1.31 -1.70 -4.47
N ALA A 91 -1.86 -2.73 -3.81
CA ALA A 91 -1.89 -4.09 -4.36
C ALA A 91 -2.56 -4.17 -5.75
N ARG A 92 -3.71 -3.50 -5.94
CA ARG A 92 -4.38 -3.49 -7.26
C ARG A 92 -3.61 -2.66 -8.29
N CYS A 93 -3.02 -1.52 -7.89
CA CYS A 93 -2.26 -0.67 -8.81
C CYS A 93 -1.02 -1.40 -9.32
N LEU A 94 -0.33 -2.14 -8.45
CA LEU A 94 0.81 -2.98 -8.82
C LEU A 94 0.43 -4.21 -9.66
N SER A 95 -0.85 -4.56 -9.70
CA SER A 95 -1.41 -5.56 -10.63
C SER A 95 -1.97 -4.96 -11.92
N GLY A 96 -1.72 -3.67 -12.18
CA GLY A 96 -2.10 -2.99 -13.43
C GLY A 96 -3.42 -2.22 -13.39
N ALA A 97 -4.11 -2.16 -12.25
CA ALA A 97 -5.29 -1.31 -12.12
C ALA A 97 -4.90 0.19 -12.13
N PRO A 98 -5.77 1.08 -12.61
CA PRO A 98 -5.49 2.52 -12.56
C PRO A 98 -5.41 3.03 -11.11
N PRO A 99 -4.56 4.03 -10.83
CA PRO A 99 -4.47 4.63 -9.51
C PRO A 99 -5.78 5.33 -9.13
N PRO A 100 -6.08 5.45 -7.82
CA PRO A 100 -7.27 6.15 -7.36
C PRO A 100 -7.21 7.65 -7.73
N ARG A 101 -8.38 8.30 -7.80
CA ARG A 101 -8.47 9.74 -8.15
C ARG A 101 -7.52 10.59 -7.30
N GLY A 102 -6.79 11.48 -7.96
CA GLY A 102 -5.79 12.37 -7.34
C GLY A 102 -4.38 11.78 -7.31
N TRP A 103 -4.23 10.49 -7.63
CA TRP A 103 -2.94 9.85 -7.79
C TRP A 103 -2.62 9.66 -9.28
N SER A 104 -1.33 9.77 -9.59
CA SER A 104 -0.75 9.52 -10.90
C SER A 104 0.45 8.58 -10.75
N GLY A 105 0.87 7.94 -11.84
CA GLY A 105 2.01 7.02 -11.84
C GLY A 105 1.64 5.59 -12.21
N GLY A 106 2.57 4.68 -11.98
CA GLY A 106 2.49 3.29 -12.42
C GLY A 106 3.85 2.60 -12.40
N HIS A 107 3.92 1.48 -13.12
CA HIS A 107 5.17 0.76 -13.36
C HIS A 107 6.14 1.60 -14.18
N ARG A 108 7.43 1.46 -13.87
CA ARG A 108 8.57 2.06 -14.57
C ARG A 108 9.41 0.94 -15.21
N ALA A 109 10.58 1.27 -15.74
CA ALA A 109 11.49 0.26 -16.28
C ALA A 109 11.85 -0.80 -15.23
N GLY A 110 11.84 -2.08 -15.62
CA GLY A 110 12.07 -3.21 -14.72
C GLY A 110 10.89 -3.46 -13.77
N ASN A 111 11.19 -3.80 -12.51
CA ASN A 111 10.18 -4.03 -11.47
C ASN A 111 9.92 -2.77 -10.60
N ALA A 112 10.42 -1.62 -11.03
CA ALA A 112 10.26 -0.37 -10.31
C ALA A 112 8.88 0.26 -10.60
N TRP A 113 8.38 1.04 -9.66
CA TRP A 113 7.10 1.73 -9.78
C TRP A 113 7.13 3.02 -8.97
N ARG A 114 6.27 3.98 -9.33
CA ARG A 114 6.04 5.20 -8.54
C ARG A 114 4.61 5.65 -8.67
N PHE A 115 4.04 6.08 -7.56
CA PHE A 115 2.77 6.78 -7.48
C PHE A 115 2.93 8.09 -6.73
N GLU A 116 2.24 9.13 -7.18
CA GLU A 116 2.32 10.46 -6.61
C GLU A 116 0.97 11.18 -6.64
N ASN A 117 0.67 11.88 -5.54
CA ASN A 117 -0.44 12.80 -5.42
C ASN A 117 0.09 14.24 -5.49
N ALA A 118 -0.07 14.87 -6.65
CA ALA A 118 0.44 16.22 -6.89
C ALA A 118 -0.17 17.29 -5.97
N SER A 119 -1.38 17.07 -5.45
CA SER A 119 -2.05 18.04 -4.57
C SER A 119 -1.51 18.05 -3.13
N THR A 120 -0.93 16.94 -2.67
CA THR A 120 -0.37 16.81 -1.31
C THR A 120 1.15 16.70 -1.30
N GLY A 121 1.76 16.45 -2.48
CA GLY A 121 3.16 16.08 -2.62
C GLY A 121 3.49 14.69 -2.06
N GLU A 122 2.47 13.91 -1.67
CA GLU A 122 2.67 12.54 -1.21
C GLU A 122 3.15 11.68 -2.38
N ALA A 123 4.22 10.93 -2.19
CA ALA A 123 4.77 10.04 -3.19
C ALA A 123 5.20 8.72 -2.56
N LEU A 124 5.01 7.63 -3.30
CA LEU A 124 5.45 6.30 -2.92
C LEU A 124 6.08 5.64 -4.14
N GLU A 125 7.33 5.23 -4.02
CA GLU A 125 8.03 4.50 -5.08
C GLU A 125 8.78 3.32 -4.52
N GLY A 126 9.14 2.37 -5.37
CA GLY A 126 9.84 1.18 -4.93
C GLY A 126 10.02 0.17 -6.04
N TYR A 127 10.43 -1.02 -5.63
CA TYR A 127 10.48 -2.19 -6.49
C TYR A 127 9.99 -3.42 -5.72
N LEU A 128 9.45 -4.39 -6.44
CA LEU A 128 9.11 -5.70 -5.89
C LEU A 128 10.04 -6.77 -6.49
N THR A 129 10.48 -7.71 -5.66
CA THR A 129 11.11 -8.94 -6.13
C THR A 129 10.02 -9.89 -6.64
N PRO A 130 10.31 -10.65 -7.72
CA PRO A 130 9.42 -11.69 -8.22
C PRO A 130 9.01 -12.70 -7.14
#